data_AF-A0A542X8M9-F1
#
_entry.id   AF-A0A542X8M9-F1
#
_cell.length_a   1.000
_cell.length_b   1.000
_cell.length_c   1.000
_cell.angle_alpha   90.00
_cell.angle_beta   90.00
_cell.angle_gamma   90.00
#
_symmetry.space_group_name_H-M   'P 1'
#
loop_
_entity.id
_entity.type
_entity.pdbx_description
1 polymer ?
#
loop_
_entity_poly.entity_id
_entity_poly.type
_entity_poly.pdbx_seq_one_letter_code
_entity_poly.pdbx_strand_id
1 'polypeptide(L)'
;MSDDAANSEYDKASDEELTAYGLNDLGQLQPDETLDDRGVDDPLDEGYSPADRPAKGTFDTAEEVFEGESLDERLSEEEPDPNLAVDDPLANPDVTNVGGDDPDAIPAEDDFLSDGEVGDERAGRLVAEDEGSHEDAESELVGEDVGVDGAADSAEEAAIHVVDEDSDEA
;
A
#
# COMPACT_ATOMS: atom_id res chain seq x y z
N MET A 1 -50.18 -28.27 5.52
CA MET A 1 -49.92 -28.46 4.09
C MET A 1 -51.14 -27.92 3.37
N SER A 2 -51.15 -26.84 2.61
CA SER A 2 -50.17 -25.86 2.11
C SER A 2 -50.97 -25.18 0.99
N ASP A 3 -50.84 -23.94 0.58
CA ASP A 3 -50.22 -22.73 1.09
C ASP A 3 -50.98 -21.60 0.35
N ASP A 4 -50.99 -20.45 0.99
CA ASP A 4 -51.62 -19.20 0.64
C ASP A 4 -51.12 -18.66 -0.72
N ALA A 5 -52.01 -18.28 -1.63
CA ALA A 5 -51.67 -17.62 -2.88
C ALA A 5 -52.05 -16.14 -2.77
N ALA A 6 -51.20 -15.36 -2.09
CA ALA A 6 -51.25 -13.91 -2.06
C ALA A 6 -50.00 -13.32 -2.73
N ASN A 7 -50.21 -12.16 -3.37
CA ASN A 7 -49.25 -11.23 -3.96
C ASN A 7 -48.68 -11.51 -5.37
N SER A 8 -49.47 -11.08 -6.36
CA SER A 8 -48.96 -10.56 -7.65
C SER A 8 -48.99 -9.03 -7.60
N GLU A 9 -48.05 -8.42 -6.87
CA GLU A 9 -47.90 -6.94 -6.84
C GLU A 9 -46.45 -6.48 -6.62
N TYR A 10 -45.47 -7.29 -7.03
CA TYR A 10 -44.07 -6.89 -6.99
C TYR A 10 -43.36 -7.40 -8.24
N ASP A 11 -43.29 -6.57 -9.28
CA ASP A 11 -42.13 -6.48 -10.19
C ASP A 11 -42.36 -5.41 -11.29
N LYS A 12 -42.59 -4.17 -10.87
CA LYS A 12 -42.46 -3.00 -11.76
C LYS A 12 -41.61 -1.88 -11.18
N ALA A 13 -41.10 -2.04 -9.96
CA ALA A 13 -40.26 -1.06 -9.29
C ALA A 13 -38.75 -1.32 -9.47
N SER A 14 -38.37 -2.52 -9.93
CA SER A 14 -36.97 -2.95 -10.02
C SER A 14 -36.23 -2.42 -11.26
N ASP A 15 -36.94 -2.08 -12.34
CA ASP A 15 -36.32 -1.60 -13.60
C ASP A 15 -35.95 -0.10 -13.55
N GLU A 16 -36.71 0.72 -12.81
CA GLU A 16 -36.44 2.17 -12.65
C GLU A 16 -35.40 2.47 -11.56
N GLU A 17 -35.19 1.55 -10.60
CA GLU A 17 -34.26 1.76 -9.48
C GLU A 17 -32.81 1.39 -9.85
N LEU A 18 -32.60 0.44 -10.77
CA LEU A 18 -31.28 0.06 -11.30
C LEU A 18 -30.70 1.08 -12.28
N THR A 19 -31.54 1.92 -12.89
CA THR A 19 -31.09 2.99 -13.80
C THR A 19 -30.59 4.24 -13.05
N ALA A 20 -30.99 4.43 -11.78
CA ALA A 20 -30.68 5.64 -11.02
C ALA A 20 -29.32 5.64 -10.29
N TYR A 21 -28.72 4.47 -10.01
CA TYR A 21 -27.56 4.36 -9.10
C TYR A 21 -26.35 3.60 -9.64
N GLY A 22 -26.21 3.41 -10.96
CA GLY A 22 -24.96 2.81 -11.46
C GLY A 22 -24.86 2.46 -12.93
N LEU A 23 -25.95 2.57 -13.71
CA LEU A 23 -25.87 2.35 -15.16
C LEU A 23 -25.40 3.59 -15.94
N ASN A 24 -25.49 4.79 -15.35
CA ASN A 24 -25.05 6.04 -15.99
C ASN A 24 -23.51 6.23 -15.94
N ASP A 25 -22.83 5.56 -14.99
CA ASP A 25 -21.36 5.62 -14.81
C ASP A 25 -20.61 4.51 -15.59
N LEU A 26 -21.31 3.68 -16.36
CA LEU A 26 -20.68 2.66 -17.22
C LEU A 26 -20.28 3.21 -18.59
N GLY A 27 -20.71 4.43 -18.93
CA GLY A 27 -20.30 5.12 -20.15
C GLY A 27 -18.89 5.69 -20.03
N GLN A 28 -18.23 5.91 -21.18
CA GLN A 28 -17.02 6.72 -21.20
C GLN A 28 -17.37 8.17 -20.81
N LEU A 29 -16.47 8.84 -20.09
CA LEU A 29 -16.65 10.25 -19.70
C LEU A 29 -16.77 11.11 -20.94
N GLN A 30 -17.78 11.98 -20.95
CA GLN A 30 -18.05 12.87 -22.07
C GLN A 30 -17.06 14.04 -22.10
N PRO A 31 -16.84 14.70 -23.26
CA PRO A 31 -15.96 15.87 -23.35
C PRO A 31 -16.32 17.01 -22.38
N ASP A 32 -17.62 17.18 -22.08
CA ASP A 32 -18.11 18.16 -21.10
C ASP A 32 -17.68 17.82 -19.65
N GLU A 33 -17.33 16.56 -19.40
CA GLU A 33 -16.92 16.05 -18.09
C GLU A 33 -15.39 15.98 -17.95
N THR A 34 -14.68 15.59 -19.02
CA THR A 34 -13.20 15.54 -19.04
C THR A 34 -12.55 16.87 -19.39
N LEU A 35 -13.30 17.82 -19.95
CA LEU A 35 -12.78 19.04 -20.59
C LEU A 35 -11.76 18.75 -21.71
N ASP A 36 -11.81 17.55 -22.29
CA ASP A 36 -10.93 17.12 -23.37
C ASP A 36 -11.75 16.79 -24.62
N ASP A 37 -11.65 17.65 -25.63
CA ASP A 37 -12.32 17.52 -26.92
C ASP A 37 -11.37 16.94 -27.97
N ARG A 38 -11.52 15.64 -28.23
CA ARG A 38 -10.74 14.90 -29.24
C ARG A 38 -11.33 14.98 -30.66
N GLY A 39 -12.35 15.83 -30.87
CA GLY A 39 -12.92 16.13 -32.19
C GLY A 39 -13.95 15.12 -32.70
N VAL A 40 -14.55 14.33 -31.80
CA VAL A 40 -15.64 13.40 -32.06
C VAL A 40 -16.82 13.67 -31.12
N ASP A 41 -18.05 13.46 -31.59
CA ASP A 41 -19.26 13.69 -30.80
C ASP A 41 -19.42 12.65 -29.67
N ASP A 42 -19.02 11.39 -29.93
CA ASP A 42 -18.95 10.30 -28.94
C ASP A 42 -17.50 9.81 -28.82
N PRO A 43 -16.90 9.75 -27.61
CA PRO A 43 -15.59 9.12 -27.38
C PRO A 43 -15.45 7.70 -27.99
N LEU A 44 -16.55 6.96 -28.16
CA LEU A 44 -16.58 5.64 -28.79
C LEU A 44 -16.47 5.67 -30.32
N ASP A 45 -16.69 6.82 -30.96
CA ASP A 45 -16.50 6.99 -32.40
C ASP A 45 -15.02 7.12 -32.78
N GLU A 46 -14.14 7.33 -31.80
CA GLU A 46 -12.70 7.36 -32.03
C GLU A 46 -12.15 5.96 -32.27
N GLY A 47 -11.55 5.76 -33.45
CA GLY A 47 -10.84 4.52 -33.76
C GLY A 47 -9.55 4.41 -32.96
N TYR A 48 -9.32 3.29 -32.28
CA TYR A 48 -8.02 3.00 -31.67
C TYR A 48 -7.00 2.63 -32.75
N SER A 49 -5.88 3.37 -32.81
CA SER A 49 -4.72 3.01 -33.63
C SER A 49 -3.67 2.33 -32.76
N PRO A 50 -3.41 1.02 -32.90
CA PRO A 50 -2.29 0.37 -32.23
C PRO A 50 -0.96 1.03 -32.59
N ALA A 51 0.06 0.80 -31.76
CA ALA A 51 1.39 1.31 -32.06
C ALA A 51 1.90 0.72 -33.39
N ASP A 52 2.53 1.55 -34.24
CA ASP A 52 3.17 1.14 -35.51
C ASP A 52 4.49 0.38 -35.31
N ARG A 53 4.65 -0.26 -34.15
CA ARG A 53 5.81 -1.05 -33.77
C ARG A 53 5.35 -2.34 -33.10
N PRO A 54 6.13 -3.44 -33.18
CA PRO A 54 5.83 -4.64 -32.43
C PRO A 54 5.69 -4.33 -30.94
N ALA A 55 4.89 -5.15 -30.25
CA ALA A 55 4.84 -5.14 -28.80
C ALA A 55 6.25 -5.36 -28.24
N LYS A 56 6.56 -4.73 -27.09
CA LYS A 56 7.77 -5.05 -26.33
C LYS A 56 7.57 -6.41 -25.65
N GLY A 57 8.65 -7.16 -25.48
CA GLY A 57 8.64 -8.50 -24.91
C GLY A 57 8.25 -9.64 -25.84
N THR A 58 8.46 -10.86 -25.33
CA THR A 58 8.08 -12.13 -25.95
C THR A 58 6.90 -12.74 -25.21
N PHE A 59 5.68 -12.42 -25.63
CA PHE A 59 4.45 -12.99 -25.04
C PHE A 59 3.47 -13.50 -26.11
N ASP A 60 4.00 -13.89 -27.27
CA ASP A 60 3.19 -14.34 -28.40
C ASP A 60 2.70 -15.79 -28.22
N THR A 61 3.30 -16.56 -27.31
CA THR A 61 2.94 -17.95 -27.01
C THR A 61 2.65 -18.21 -25.52
N ALA A 62 1.86 -19.25 -25.25
CA ALA A 62 1.51 -19.64 -23.88
C ALA A 62 2.71 -20.16 -23.05
N GLU A 63 3.76 -20.65 -23.71
CA GLU A 63 5.00 -21.10 -23.05
C GLU A 63 5.81 -19.89 -22.59
N GLU A 64 5.98 -18.89 -23.44
CA GLU A 64 6.67 -17.64 -23.10
C GLU A 64 5.97 -16.87 -21.96
N VAL A 65 4.63 -16.88 -21.92
CA VAL A 65 3.88 -16.28 -20.80
C VAL A 65 4.15 -17.01 -19.47
N PHE A 66 4.40 -18.32 -19.51
CA PHE A 66 4.69 -19.10 -18.30
C PHE A 66 6.14 -18.92 -17.83
N GLU A 67 7.09 -18.88 -18.77
CA GLU A 67 8.51 -18.64 -18.45
C GLU A 67 8.75 -17.19 -18.00
N GLY A 68 8.06 -16.24 -18.64
CA GLY A 68 8.27 -14.82 -18.44
C GLY A 68 9.62 -14.34 -18.97
N GLU A 69 9.88 -13.04 -18.79
CA GLU A 69 11.16 -12.44 -19.17
C GLU A 69 12.19 -12.58 -18.05
N SER A 70 13.45 -12.73 -18.44
CA SER A 70 14.55 -12.61 -17.47
C SER A 70 14.69 -11.16 -16.97
N LEU A 71 15.31 -11.00 -15.79
CA LEU A 71 15.61 -9.65 -15.26
C LEU A 71 16.50 -8.83 -16.22
N ASP A 72 17.47 -9.49 -16.86
CA ASP A 72 18.36 -8.85 -17.82
C ASP A 72 17.62 -8.34 -19.07
N GLU A 73 16.64 -9.12 -19.56
CA GLU A 73 15.78 -8.69 -20.67
C GLU A 73 14.94 -7.47 -20.27
N ARG A 74 14.27 -7.51 -19.11
CA ARG A 74 13.48 -6.37 -18.61
C ARG A 74 14.30 -5.09 -18.45
N LEU A 75 15.53 -5.22 -17.94
CA LEU A 75 16.47 -4.10 -17.81
C LEU A 75 16.89 -3.55 -19.17
N SER A 76 17.01 -4.38 -20.20
CA SER A 76 17.39 -3.93 -21.55
C SER A 76 16.27 -3.18 -22.28
N GLU A 77 15.02 -3.40 -21.89
CA GLU A 77 13.85 -2.70 -22.45
C GLU A 77 13.52 -1.38 -21.75
N GLU A 78 14.07 -1.18 -20.55
CA GLU A 78 13.92 0.02 -19.74
C GLU A 78 14.63 1.21 -20.39
N GLU A 79 13.91 2.33 -20.52
CA GLU A 79 14.51 3.60 -20.90
C GLU A 79 14.93 4.33 -19.61
N PRO A 80 16.20 4.73 -19.46
CA PRO A 80 16.64 5.47 -18.27
C PRO A 80 15.82 6.73 -18.06
N ASP A 81 15.33 6.95 -16.85
CA ASP A 81 14.62 8.19 -16.53
C ASP A 81 15.61 9.38 -16.60
N PRO A 82 15.36 10.37 -17.49
CA PRO A 82 16.25 11.52 -17.63
C PRO A 82 16.32 12.41 -16.39
N ASN A 83 15.38 12.28 -15.46
CA ASN A 83 15.36 13.01 -14.18
C ASN A 83 15.87 12.18 -13.00
N LEU A 84 16.35 10.95 -13.24
CA LEU A 84 16.92 10.13 -12.17
C LEU A 84 18.19 10.80 -11.64
N ALA A 85 18.13 11.30 -10.40
CA ALA A 85 19.21 12.04 -9.76
C ALA A 85 20.51 11.22 -9.58
N VAL A 86 20.46 9.90 -9.73
CA VAL A 86 21.61 9.00 -9.56
C VAL A 86 22.74 9.27 -10.57
N ASP A 87 22.42 9.74 -11.78
CA ASP A 87 23.39 10.00 -12.86
C ASP A 87 23.49 11.49 -13.28
N ASP A 88 22.84 12.41 -12.55
CA ASP A 88 22.97 13.85 -12.83
C ASP A 88 24.32 14.38 -12.29
N PRO A 89 25.23 14.91 -13.14
CA PRO A 89 26.48 15.51 -12.69
C PRO A 89 26.29 16.79 -11.84
N LEU A 90 25.06 17.30 -11.74
CA LEU A 90 24.65 18.37 -10.82
C LEU A 90 23.89 17.86 -9.60
N ALA A 91 23.57 16.56 -9.51
CA ALA A 91 23.04 15.99 -8.28
C ALA A 91 24.05 16.25 -7.18
N ASN A 92 23.59 16.85 -6.09
CA ASN A 92 24.42 17.07 -4.94
C ASN A 92 24.63 15.69 -4.27
N PRO A 93 25.83 15.08 -4.30
CA PRO A 93 26.05 13.79 -3.64
C PRO A 93 25.93 13.90 -2.10
N ASP A 94 25.80 15.12 -1.59
CA ASP A 94 25.62 15.49 -0.20
C ASP A 94 24.13 15.66 0.18
N VAL A 95 23.20 14.98 -0.52
CA VAL A 95 21.80 14.89 -0.03
C VAL A 95 21.81 14.02 1.23
N THR A 96 22.10 14.65 2.36
CA THR A 96 21.94 14.09 3.71
C THR A 96 20.52 14.28 4.23
N ASN A 97 19.60 14.76 3.38
CA ASN A 97 18.20 14.95 3.77
C ASN A 97 17.49 13.61 3.95
N VAL A 98 16.74 13.49 5.03
CA VAL A 98 15.83 12.37 5.24
C VAL A 98 14.63 12.63 4.35
N GLY A 99 14.32 11.70 3.45
CA GLY A 99 13.28 11.87 2.43
C GLY A 99 13.81 12.08 1.01
N GLY A 100 15.13 12.17 0.81
CA GLY A 100 15.74 12.15 -0.52
C GLY A 100 15.52 13.44 -1.32
N ASP A 101 14.92 13.30 -2.50
CA ASP A 101 14.72 14.35 -3.50
C ASP A 101 13.40 15.12 -3.36
N ASP A 102 12.61 14.84 -2.33
CA ASP A 102 11.41 15.61 -2.01
C ASP A 102 11.78 17.10 -1.80
N PRO A 103 11.13 18.06 -2.50
CA PRO A 103 11.41 19.49 -2.34
C PRO A 103 11.18 20.01 -0.92
N ASP A 104 10.37 19.32 -0.12
CA ASP A 104 10.06 19.62 1.27
C ASP A 104 10.90 18.76 2.25
N ALA A 105 11.83 17.94 1.77
CA ALA A 105 12.75 17.18 2.62
C ALA A 105 13.67 18.11 3.43
N ILE A 106 13.82 17.80 4.71
CA ILE A 106 14.69 18.53 5.64
C ILE A 106 16.02 17.80 5.83
N PRO A 107 17.11 18.52 6.17
CA PRO A 107 18.38 17.90 6.52
C PRO A 107 18.21 16.89 7.66
N ALA A 108 18.92 15.75 7.62
CA ALA A 108 18.86 14.75 8.71
C ALA A 108 19.21 15.32 10.10
N GLU A 109 20.02 16.38 10.14
CA GLU A 109 20.38 17.10 11.37
C GLU A 109 19.24 17.96 11.94
N ASP A 110 18.27 18.33 11.10
CA ASP A 110 17.09 19.12 11.48
C ASP A 110 15.82 18.26 11.60
N ASP A 111 15.92 16.95 11.29
CA ASP A 111 14.81 16.00 11.35
C ASP A 111 14.68 15.34 12.73
N PHE A 112 13.44 15.09 13.15
CA PHE A 112 13.10 14.41 14.40
C PHE A 112 13.23 12.89 14.22
N LEU A 113 14.44 12.43 13.89
CA LEU A 113 14.69 11.01 13.60
C LEU A 113 14.64 10.09 14.82
N SER A 114 14.76 10.64 16.03
CA SER A 114 14.60 9.92 17.28
C SER A 114 14.73 10.92 18.42
N ASP A 115 13.63 11.19 19.12
CA ASP A 115 13.64 11.81 20.43
C ASP A 115 13.80 10.77 21.56
N GLY A 116 14.24 9.55 21.23
CA GLY A 116 14.35 8.43 22.17
C GLY A 116 13.01 7.75 22.47
N GLU A 117 11.87 8.26 21.98
CA GLU A 117 10.54 7.71 22.30
C GLU A 117 10.27 6.33 21.67
N VAL A 118 11.17 5.85 20.80
CA VAL A 118 11.14 4.49 20.23
C VAL A 118 12.45 3.80 20.52
N GLY A 119 12.41 2.79 21.38
CA GLY A 119 13.59 2.01 21.71
C GLY A 119 14.06 1.07 20.61
N ASP A 120 15.32 0.69 20.64
CA ASP A 120 15.92 -0.24 19.67
C ASP A 120 15.56 -1.71 19.95
N GLU A 121 15.19 -2.02 21.19
CA GLU A 121 14.84 -3.36 21.64
C GLU A 121 13.31 -3.55 21.65
N ARG A 122 12.86 -4.61 20.98
CA ARG A 122 11.45 -5.02 20.99
C ARG A 122 11.08 -5.59 22.36
N ALA A 123 9.90 -5.23 22.86
CA ALA A 123 9.33 -5.84 24.06
C ALA A 123 8.90 -7.30 23.80
N GLY A 124 9.19 -8.19 24.74
CA GLY A 124 8.73 -9.57 24.74
C GLY A 124 7.53 -9.82 25.65
N ARG A 125 7.32 -11.08 26.03
CA ARG A 125 6.23 -11.48 26.94
C ARG A 125 6.55 -11.06 28.37
N LEU A 126 5.64 -10.32 29.00
CA LEU A 126 5.71 -9.99 30.42
C LEU A 126 5.11 -11.12 31.29
N VAL A 127 5.83 -11.53 32.32
CA VAL A 127 5.41 -12.54 33.29
C VAL A 127 5.49 -11.96 34.70
N ALA A 128 4.41 -12.09 35.47
CA ALA A 128 4.39 -11.69 36.88
C ALA A 128 5.27 -12.63 37.73
N GLU A 129 5.76 -12.16 38.88
CA GLU A 129 6.64 -12.93 39.77
C GLU A 129 6.02 -14.25 40.27
N ASP A 130 4.70 -14.32 40.36
CA ASP A 130 3.95 -15.51 40.78
C ASP A 130 3.69 -16.51 39.62
N GLU A 131 4.19 -16.20 38.43
CA GLU A 131 4.01 -16.96 37.18
C GLU A 131 2.52 -17.24 36.86
N GLY A 132 1.59 -16.46 37.43
CA GLY A 132 0.14 -16.66 37.34
C GLY A 132 -0.36 -17.96 37.96
N SER A 133 0.46 -18.66 38.74
CA SER A 133 0.16 -19.98 39.32
C SER A 133 0.35 -20.05 40.85
N HIS A 134 1.03 -19.07 41.43
CA HIS A 134 1.32 -18.99 42.85
C HIS A 134 0.39 -18.00 43.57
N GLU A 135 0.56 -17.85 44.90
CA GLU A 135 -0.18 -16.84 45.66
C GLU A 135 0.46 -15.48 45.39
N ASP A 136 -0.35 -14.53 44.92
CA ASP A 136 0.10 -13.18 44.61
C ASP A 136 0.44 -12.42 45.90
N ALA A 137 1.73 -12.14 46.08
CA ALA A 137 2.26 -11.37 47.19
C ALA A 137 2.49 -9.90 46.81
N GLU A 138 2.47 -9.58 45.52
CA GLU A 138 2.81 -8.27 45.00
C GLU A 138 1.53 -7.48 44.77
N SER A 139 1.40 -6.33 45.42
CA SER A 139 0.15 -5.57 45.35
C SER A 139 0.04 -4.71 44.09
N GLU A 140 1.13 -4.62 43.32
CA GLU A 140 1.29 -3.79 42.13
C GLU A 140 1.29 -4.66 40.87
N LEU A 141 0.83 -4.11 39.73
CA LEU A 141 0.81 -4.82 38.45
C LEU A 141 2.16 -4.64 37.79
N VAL A 142 3.10 -5.50 38.16
CA VAL A 142 4.47 -5.55 37.64
C VAL A 142 4.74 -6.90 36.98
N GLY A 143 5.65 -6.92 36.02
CA GLY A 143 6.05 -8.15 35.31
C GLY A 143 7.43 -8.00 34.67
N GLU A 144 8.15 -9.11 34.56
CA GLU A 144 9.45 -9.20 33.93
C GLU A 144 9.30 -9.67 32.48
N ASP A 145 10.03 -9.04 31.56
CA ASP A 145 10.12 -9.48 30.18
C ASP A 145 10.97 -10.75 30.09
N VAL A 146 10.35 -11.86 29.68
CA VAL A 146 11.03 -13.15 29.50
C VAL A 146 11.39 -13.44 28.03
N GLY A 147 11.32 -12.41 27.18
CA GLY A 147 11.64 -12.45 25.76
C GLY A 147 10.48 -12.82 24.86
N VAL A 148 10.78 -12.85 23.57
CA VAL A 148 9.82 -13.12 22.49
C VAL A 148 9.47 -14.61 22.44
N ASP A 149 8.17 -14.94 22.46
CA ASP A 149 7.71 -16.32 22.36
C ASP A 149 7.49 -16.66 20.87
N GLY A 150 8.44 -17.38 20.27
CA GLY A 150 8.56 -17.53 18.80
C GLY A 150 7.45 -18.29 18.06
N ALA A 151 6.26 -18.44 18.64
CA ALA A 151 5.10 -19.09 18.07
C ALA A 151 3.99 -18.06 17.77
N ALA A 152 4.07 -17.45 16.58
CA ALA A 152 3.08 -16.53 16.02
C ALA A 152 2.93 -15.20 16.78
N ASP A 153 4.04 -14.49 16.99
CA ASP A 153 4.01 -13.07 17.32
C ASP A 153 3.12 -12.35 16.31
N SER A 154 2.15 -11.60 16.83
CA SER A 154 1.31 -10.76 16.01
C SER A 154 2.11 -9.57 15.46
N ALA A 155 1.60 -8.96 14.38
CA ALA A 155 2.17 -7.70 13.88
C ALA A 155 2.09 -6.57 14.93
N GLU A 156 1.13 -6.65 15.84
CA GLU A 156 0.95 -5.67 16.92
C GLU A 156 2.00 -5.85 18.02
N GLU A 157 2.27 -7.08 18.47
CA GLU A 157 3.38 -7.36 19.40
C GLU A 157 4.73 -6.99 18.77
N ALA A 158 4.85 -7.20 17.46
CA ALA A 158 6.05 -6.84 16.72
C ALA A 158 6.34 -5.34 16.65
N ALA A 159 5.35 -4.50 16.95
CA ALA A 159 5.45 -3.05 16.90
C ALA A 159 5.78 -2.42 18.27
N ILE A 160 5.79 -3.18 19.37
CA ILE A 160 6.04 -2.64 20.71
C ILE A 160 7.52 -2.73 21.07
N HIS A 161 8.11 -1.61 21.47
CA HIS A 161 9.54 -1.48 21.79
C HIS A 161 9.71 -0.88 23.20
N VAL A 162 10.80 -1.23 23.87
CA VAL A 162 11.13 -0.75 25.23
C VAL A 162 12.02 0.49 25.11
N VAL A 163 11.55 1.61 25.65
CA VAL A 163 12.35 2.84 25.77
C VAL A 163 13.12 2.79 27.09
N ASP A 164 14.44 2.97 27.01
CA ASP A 164 15.31 3.04 28.19
C ASP A 164 15.37 4.49 28.69
N GLU A 165 14.83 4.75 29.89
CA GLU A 165 14.82 6.09 30.50
C GLU A 165 16.24 6.63 30.76
N ASP A 166 17.24 5.77 30.85
CA ASP A 166 18.65 6.17 31.04
C ASP A 166 19.35 6.49 29.69
N SER A 167 18.74 6.13 28.55
CA SER A 167 19.32 6.37 27.22
C SER A 167 19.16 7.81 26.71
N ASP A 168 18.25 8.58 27.31
CA ASP A 168 17.93 9.97 26.94
C ASP A 168 18.92 11.02 27.50
N GLU A 169 19.86 10.64 28.38
CA GLU A 169 20.84 11.55 29.00
C GLU A 169 22.21 11.63 28.27
N ALA A 170 22.37 11.00 27.10
CA ALA A 170 23.65 10.89 26.39
C ALA A 170 23.98 12.02 25.39
#